data_AF-A0A1Z8MB38-F1
#
_entry.id   AF-A0A1Z8MB38-F1
#
_cell.length_a   1.000
_cell.length_b   1.000
_cell.length_c   1.000
_cell.angle_alpha   90.00
_cell.angle_beta   90.00
_cell.angle_gamma   90.00
#
_symmetry.space_group_name_H-M   'P 1'
#
loop_
_entity.id
_entity.type
_entity.pdbx_description
1 polymer ?
#
loop_
_entity_poly.entity_id
_entity_poly.type
_entity_poly.pdbx_seq_one_letter_code
_entity_poly.pdbx_strand_id
1 'polypeptide(L)'
;MRQISRRQFNVASAAAVSVAYGVHRSGSAAAQPGPNEKLGVVVAGLNGRGQSHVDGFHHDPRCEIRAVVDVDSDVAERAATSVQRKQGSRPKVYTNVTDALGDASLDIVTVATPNHWHALIGVWAMQAGKDVYVEKPISHNVHEGRALVAAAKKYGRMFQTGTQCRSSKGVQQLIEFVHSGGIGEVKLARGLCYKRRKSIGALGDYKVPGVVDYDLWSGPAAFTEPKLTRPRFHYDWHWQRHYGNGDSGNQGPHQTDVARWGLGLERHPNSILTYAGRLGYQAERKDPSYVDAGDTANTQVSVYDYGDKTIVFETRGLEINNGADEEIYKLFGSSKGNKIGVVFYGTEGYAIQGPSYDGGTVFDKKINKIKEFRHSNKTDGVLNHVHMSNLVNAVISRDPAGLHADATCGHLSASIAHLGNTSYYLGQENRVAPEQIANALGEFSSADDDQATLQRTLQHLRDNGVDPAKDQLSLGPVLKFDPEAERYIDNQAANAMLSREYRDGYEVPDAKDV
;
A
#
# COMPACT_ATOMS: atom_id res chain seq x y z
N MET A 1 21.11 -30.28 -7.83
CA MET A 1 21.04 -29.12 -6.91
C MET A 1 20.16 -29.54 -5.75
N ARG A 2 20.66 -29.49 -4.50
CA ARG A 2 19.85 -29.82 -3.31
C ARG A 2 18.89 -28.65 -3.06
N GLN A 3 17.58 -28.91 -3.04
CA GLN A 3 16.59 -27.95 -2.55
C GLN A 3 16.96 -27.58 -1.10
N ILE A 4 17.25 -26.31 -0.86
CA ILE A 4 17.40 -25.77 0.49
C ILE A 4 15.99 -25.70 1.06
N SER A 5 15.71 -26.39 2.16
CA SER A 5 14.37 -26.32 2.78
C SER A 5 14.11 -24.92 3.35
N ARG A 6 12.84 -24.49 3.43
CA ARG A 6 12.44 -23.16 3.96
C ARG A 6 13.04 -22.88 5.36
N ARG A 7 13.06 -23.90 6.23
CA ARG A 7 13.71 -23.87 7.54
C ARG A 7 15.24 -23.78 7.45
N GLN A 8 15.85 -24.39 6.43
CA GLN A 8 17.27 -24.21 6.14
C GLN A 8 17.58 -22.83 5.54
N PHE A 9 16.64 -22.11 4.93
CA PHE A 9 16.88 -20.70 4.57
C PHE A 9 16.97 -19.84 5.84
N ASN A 10 16.01 -19.99 6.77
CA ASN A 10 16.05 -19.30 8.08
C ASN A 10 17.28 -19.70 8.93
N VAL A 11 17.67 -20.97 8.90
CA VAL A 11 18.84 -21.48 9.65
C VAL A 11 20.18 -21.24 8.92
N ALA A 12 20.24 -21.26 7.59
CA ALA A 12 21.47 -20.92 6.85
C ALA A 12 21.78 -19.42 6.95
N SER A 13 20.76 -18.57 7.02
CA SER A 13 20.90 -17.16 7.37
C SER A 13 21.45 -16.97 8.79
N ALA A 14 21.11 -17.83 9.75
CA ALA A 14 21.66 -17.81 11.12
C ALA A 14 23.06 -18.48 11.23
N ALA A 15 23.33 -19.53 10.46
CA ALA A 15 24.62 -20.24 10.45
C ALA A 15 25.71 -19.47 9.69
N ALA A 16 25.33 -18.59 8.75
CA ALA A 16 26.25 -17.64 8.13
C ALA A 16 26.77 -16.57 9.11
N VAL A 17 26.08 -16.34 10.24
CA VAL A 17 26.48 -15.33 11.24
C VAL A 17 27.60 -15.84 12.17
N SER A 18 27.80 -17.15 12.30
CA SER A 18 28.70 -17.71 13.33
C SER A 18 30.11 -18.07 12.84
N VAL A 19 30.43 -17.91 11.54
CA VAL A 19 31.80 -18.10 11.00
C VAL A 19 32.37 -16.79 10.42
N ALA A 20 31.67 -15.66 10.60
CA ALA A 20 32.10 -14.35 10.09
C ALA A 20 32.96 -13.53 11.08
N TYR A 21 33.41 -14.11 12.20
CA TYR A 21 34.44 -13.52 13.06
C TYR A 21 35.79 -14.18 12.75
N GLY A 22 36.46 -13.77 11.68
CA GLY A 22 37.83 -14.26 11.44
C GLY A 22 38.37 -14.27 10.02
N VAL A 23 37.78 -13.57 9.05
CA VAL A 23 38.52 -13.15 7.85
C VAL A 23 38.00 -11.78 7.44
N HIS A 24 38.77 -10.72 7.76
CA HIS A 24 38.70 -9.48 7.01
C HIS A 24 39.06 -9.80 5.55
N ARG A 25 38.06 -10.19 4.75
CA ARG A 25 38.16 -10.05 3.30
C ARG A 25 37.96 -8.58 3.01
N SER A 26 39.07 -7.93 2.70
CA SER A 26 39.18 -6.69 1.95
C SER A 26 37.98 -6.54 1.02
N GLY A 27 37.29 -5.39 1.12
CA GLY A 27 36.09 -5.11 0.35
C GLY A 27 36.29 -5.37 -1.13
N SER A 28 35.75 -6.47 -1.63
CA SER A 28 35.25 -6.50 -2.99
C SER A 28 33.94 -5.74 -2.94
N ALA A 29 33.99 -4.44 -3.27
CA ALA A 29 32.83 -3.73 -3.77
C ALA A 29 32.11 -4.69 -4.73
N ALA A 30 30.80 -4.87 -4.57
CA ALA A 30 30.01 -5.58 -5.57
C ALA A 30 30.42 -4.99 -6.93
N ALA A 31 31.04 -5.81 -7.78
CA ALA A 31 31.59 -5.33 -9.04
C ALA A 31 30.45 -4.65 -9.78
N GLN A 32 30.61 -3.35 -10.06
CA GLN A 32 29.65 -2.63 -10.87
C GLN A 32 29.46 -3.41 -12.18
N PRO A 33 28.22 -3.65 -12.64
CA PRO A 33 27.99 -4.36 -13.88
C PRO A 33 28.87 -3.74 -14.97
N GLY A 34 29.56 -4.58 -15.74
CA GLY A 34 30.35 -4.07 -16.86
C GLY A 34 29.46 -3.20 -17.76
N PRO A 35 30.00 -2.27 -18.56
CA PRO A 35 29.20 -1.34 -19.37
C PRO A 35 28.13 -1.97 -20.28
N ASN A 36 28.23 -3.28 -20.53
CA ASN A 36 27.32 -4.08 -21.37
C ASN A 36 26.54 -5.16 -20.59
N GLU A 37 26.73 -5.31 -19.27
CA GLU A 37 26.04 -6.32 -18.48
C GLU A 37 24.69 -5.80 -17.97
N LYS A 38 23.61 -6.52 -18.31
CA LYS A 38 22.26 -6.19 -17.86
C LYS A 38 21.98 -6.78 -16.49
N LEU A 39 21.29 -6.00 -15.65
CA LEU A 39 20.73 -6.44 -14.39
C LEU A 39 19.63 -7.48 -14.64
N GLY A 40 19.76 -8.64 -14.02
CA GLY A 40 18.75 -9.68 -14.04
C GLY A 40 17.59 -9.34 -13.11
N VAL A 41 16.39 -9.28 -13.64
CA VAL A 41 15.18 -8.97 -12.86
C VAL A 41 14.32 -10.22 -12.73
N VAL A 42 13.79 -10.44 -11.53
CA VAL A 42 12.70 -11.39 -11.28
C VAL A 42 11.43 -10.68 -10.84
N VAL A 43 10.31 -11.05 -11.46
CA VAL A 43 8.98 -10.51 -11.12
C VAL A 43 8.17 -11.57 -10.38
N ALA A 44 7.77 -11.29 -9.14
CA ALA A 44 6.93 -12.15 -8.31
C ALA A 44 5.48 -11.63 -8.25
N GLY A 45 4.52 -12.46 -8.67
CA GLY A 45 3.14 -12.09 -8.92
C GLY A 45 2.97 -11.47 -10.31
N LEU A 46 2.20 -12.11 -11.19
CA LEU A 46 2.28 -11.87 -12.63
C LEU A 46 0.94 -11.51 -13.31
N ASN A 47 -0.09 -11.22 -12.51
CA ASN A 47 -1.34 -10.64 -13.02
C ASN A 47 -1.16 -9.13 -13.33
N GLY A 48 -2.24 -8.34 -13.38
CA GLY A 48 -2.23 -6.98 -13.96
C GLY A 48 -1.08 -6.07 -13.53
N ARG A 49 -0.78 -5.98 -12.22
CA ARG A 49 0.32 -5.13 -11.74
C ARG A 49 1.70 -5.75 -12.03
N GLY A 50 1.85 -7.05 -11.88
CA GLY A 50 3.05 -7.79 -12.29
C GLY A 50 3.39 -7.63 -13.77
N GLN A 51 2.41 -7.62 -14.67
CA GLN A 51 2.64 -7.32 -16.09
C GLN A 51 3.13 -5.87 -16.29
N SER A 52 2.72 -4.92 -15.44
CA SER A 52 3.23 -3.55 -15.46
C SER A 52 4.69 -3.48 -14.97
N HIS A 53 5.09 -4.38 -14.07
CA HIS A 53 6.49 -4.52 -13.63
C HIS A 53 7.36 -5.10 -14.74
N VAL A 54 6.91 -6.20 -15.35
CA VAL A 54 7.56 -6.78 -16.54
C VAL A 54 7.78 -5.68 -17.59
N ASP A 55 6.75 -4.90 -17.89
CA ASP A 55 6.83 -3.83 -18.89
C ASP A 55 7.84 -2.74 -18.51
N GLY A 56 7.80 -2.23 -17.27
CA GLY A 56 8.67 -1.14 -16.86
C GLY A 56 10.15 -1.52 -16.75
N PHE A 57 10.46 -2.70 -16.20
CA PHE A 57 11.85 -3.17 -16.18
C PHE A 57 12.34 -3.60 -17.56
N HIS A 58 11.50 -4.18 -18.42
CA HIS A 58 11.87 -4.48 -19.80
C HIS A 58 12.18 -3.23 -20.63
N HIS A 59 11.51 -2.11 -20.34
CA HIS A 59 11.74 -0.85 -21.04
C HIS A 59 13.10 -0.21 -20.70
N ASP A 60 13.67 -0.53 -19.54
CA ASP A 60 15.01 -0.06 -19.18
C ASP A 60 16.07 -0.93 -19.87
N PRO A 61 16.90 -0.36 -20.78
CA PRO A 61 17.84 -1.14 -21.57
C PRO A 61 18.93 -1.82 -20.73
N ARG A 62 19.08 -1.42 -19.46
CA ARG A 62 20.04 -1.96 -18.49
C ARG A 62 19.50 -3.19 -17.77
N CYS A 63 18.25 -3.60 -18.03
CA CYS A 63 17.60 -4.72 -17.37
C CYS A 63 17.24 -5.84 -18.36
N GLU A 64 17.12 -7.06 -17.83
CA GLU A 64 16.57 -8.22 -18.52
C GLU A 64 15.66 -8.99 -17.55
N ILE A 65 14.45 -9.36 -17.99
CA ILE A 65 13.57 -10.21 -17.17
C ILE A 65 14.08 -11.64 -17.27
N ARG A 66 14.87 -12.10 -16.30
CA ARG A 66 15.50 -13.43 -16.33
C ARG A 66 14.65 -14.50 -15.66
N ALA A 67 13.76 -14.10 -14.77
CA ALA A 67 12.86 -15.03 -14.09
C ALA A 67 11.48 -14.41 -13.83
N VAL A 68 10.50 -15.29 -13.69
CA VAL A 68 9.15 -14.94 -13.26
C VAL A 68 8.67 -15.94 -12.21
N VAL A 69 7.92 -15.46 -11.22
CA VAL A 69 7.41 -16.27 -10.10
C VAL A 69 5.90 -16.08 -9.94
N ASP A 70 5.13 -17.17 -10.01
CA ASP A 70 3.72 -17.16 -9.63
C ASP A 70 3.28 -18.55 -9.14
N VAL A 71 2.38 -18.56 -8.16
CA VAL A 71 1.84 -19.80 -7.56
C VAL A 71 0.74 -20.41 -8.42
N ASP A 72 0.20 -19.64 -9.38
CA ASP A 72 -0.72 -20.10 -10.40
C ASP A 72 0.06 -20.44 -11.68
N SER A 73 0.13 -21.73 -12.04
CA SER A 73 0.94 -22.20 -13.16
C SER A 73 0.52 -21.60 -14.51
N ASP A 74 -0.77 -21.35 -14.70
CA ASP A 74 -1.28 -20.78 -15.97
C ASP A 74 -0.91 -19.31 -16.09
N VAL A 75 -0.93 -18.58 -14.97
CA VAL A 75 -0.47 -17.18 -14.92
C VAL A 75 1.04 -17.11 -15.20
N ALA A 76 1.83 -17.98 -14.58
CA ALA A 76 3.28 -18.04 -14.77
C ALA A 76 3.67 -18.31 -16.23
N GLU A 77 3.06 -19.34 -16.85
CA GLU A 77 3.34 -19.73 -18.23
C GLU A 77 2.93 -18.67 -19.25
N ARG A 78 1.77 -18.03 -19.02
CA ARG A 78 1.30 -16.91 -19.86
C ARG A 78 2.27 -15.73 -19.79
N ALA A 79 2.76 -15.39 -18.60
CA ALA A 79 3.71 -14.31 -18.40
C ALA A 79 5.07 -14.61 -19.05
N ALA A 80 5.62 -15.82 -18.85
CA ALA A 80 6.89 -16.22 -19.45
C ALA A 80 6.86 -16.18 -20.99
N THR A 81 5.75 -16.62 -21.59
CA THR A 81 5.52 -16.53 -23.03
C THR A 81 5.42 -15.07 -23.50
N SER A 82 4.75 -14.21 -22.73
CA SER A 82 4.68 -12.78 -22.99
C SER A 82 6.07 -12.12 -22.97
N VAL A 83 6.88 -12.41 -21.96
CA VAL A 83 8.28 -11.92 -21.85
C VAL A 83 9.12 -12.41 -23.02
N GLN A 84 9.06 -13.70 -23.36
CA GLN A 84 9.79 -14.27 -24.48
C GLN A 84 9.51 -13.53 -25.80
N ARG A 85 8.23 -13.19 -26.05
CA ARG A 85 7.86 -12.40 -27.24
C ARG A 85 8.40 -10.97 -27.20
N LYS A 86 8.53 -10.36 -26.02
CA LYS A 86 9.01 -8.97 -25.85
C LYS A 86 10.53 -8.86 -25.98
N GLN A 87 11.29 -9.72 -25.31
CA GLN A 87 12.76 -9.59 -25.22
C GLN A 87 13.55 -10.65 -26.00
N GLY A 88 12.88 -11.65 -26.60
CA GLY A 88 13.51 -12.71 -27.40
C GLY A 88 14.01 -13.91 -26.58
N SER A 89 14.39 -13.71 -25.32
CA SER A 89 14.76 -14.78 -24.38
C SER A 89 13.59 -15.15 -23.46
N ARG A 90 13.39 -16.46 -23.23
CA ARG A 90 12.37 -16.94 -22.30
C ARG A 90 12.90 -16.87 -20.86
N PRO A 91 12.19 -16.23 -19.93
CA PRO A 91 12.60 -16.21 -18.53
C PRO A 91 12.40 -17.60 -17.91
N LYS A 92 13.19 -17.91 -16.87
CA LYS A 92 12.94 -19.08 -16.03
C LYS A 92 11.61 -18.90 -15.29
N VAL A 93 10.84 -19.97 -15.18
CA VAL A 93 9.58 -20.00 -14.43
C VAL A 93 9.83 -20.68 -13.09
N TYR A 94 9.45 -20.01 -12.01
CA TYR A 94 9.45 -20.58 -10.66
C TYR A 94 8.04 -20.50 -10.07
N THR A 95 7.66 -21.47 -9.25
CA THR A 95 6.42 -21.41 -8.46
C THR A 95 6.66 -20.72 -7.11
N ASN A 96 7.82 -20.99 -6.51
CA ASN A 96 8.20 -20.46 -5.21
C ASN A 96 9.33 -19.44 -5.35
N VAL A 97 9.19 -18.27 -4.72
CA VAL A 97 10.16 -17.20 -4.78
C VAL A 97 11.52 -17.59 -4.18
N THR A 98 11.55 -18.45 -3.16
CA THR A 98 12.81 -18.86 -2.51
C THR A 98 13.74 -19.59 -3.47
N ASP A 99 13.18 -20.30 -4.46
CA ASP A 99 13.97 -21.00 -5.47
C ASP A 99 14.62 -20.02 -6.44
N ALA A 100 13.93 -18.91 -6.76
CA ALA A 100 14.48 -17.84 -7.58
C ALA A 100 15.60 -17.07 -6.84
N LEU A 101 15.48 -16.85 -5.53
CA LEU A 101 16.47 -16.07 -4.77
C LEU A 101 17.88 -16.69 -4.78
N GLY A 102 17.99 -18.01 -4.95
CA GLY A 102 19.27 -18.71 -5.10
C GLY A 102 19.94 -18.55 -6.47
N ASP A 103 19.26 -17.95 -7.45
CA ASP A 103 19.81 -17.72 -8.78
C ASP A 103 20.78 -16.52 -8.77
N ALA A 104 22.06 -16.80 -9.00
CA ALA A 104 23.12 -15.80 -9.04
C ALA A 104 23.00 -14.83 -10.22
N SER A 105 22.19 -15.16 -11.24
CA SER A 105 21.94 -14.26 -12.38
C SER A 105 20.88 -13.19 -12.11
N LEU A 106 20.27 -13.17 -10.92
CA LEU A 106 19.27 -12.18 -10.55
C LEU A 106 19.87 -11.11 -9.63
N ASP A 107 19.57 -9.85 -9.89
CA ASP A 107 20.04 -8.68 -9.15
C ASP A 107 18.89 -7.97 -8.43
N ILE A 108 17.72 -7.89 -9.08
CA ILE A 108 16.53 -7.17 -8.59
C ILE A 108 15.35 -8.14 -8.46
N VAL A 109 14.67 -8.08 -7.31
CA VAL A 109 13.37 -8.74 -7.08
C VAL A 109 12.28 -7.68 -7.06
N THR A 110 11.27 -7.81 -7.91
CA THR A 110 10.09 -6.94 -7.89
C THR A 110 8.84 -7.71 -7.49
N VAL A 111 8.09 -7.16 -6.53
CA VAL A 111 7.00 -7.85 -5.81
C VAL A 111 5.66 -7.18 -6.11
N ALA A 112 4.77 -7.94 -6.74
CA ALA A 112 3.37 -7.60 -7.05
C ALA A 112 2.41 -8.72 -6.62
N THR A 113 2.74 -9.40 -5.52
CA THR A 113 1.95 -10.46 -4.90
C THR A 113 0.78 -9.86 -4.08
N PRO A 114 -0.01 -10.65 -3.34
CA PRO A 114 -0.93 -10.10 -2.36
C PRO A 114 -0.22 -9.43 -1.17
N ASN A 115 -0.88 -8.48 -0.50
CA ASN A 115 -0.28 -7.66 0.57
C ASN A 115 0.44 -8.48 1.65
N HIS A 116 -0.16 -9.58 2.10
CA HIS A 116 0.42 -10.44 3.15
C HIS A 116 1.78 -11.04 2.78
N TRP A 117 2.13 -11.10 1.49
CA TRP A 117 3.42 -11.60 1.02
C TRP A 117 4.50 -10.52 0.85
N HIS A 118 4.12 -9.25 0.75
CA HIS A 118 5.02 -8.18 0.33
C HIS A 118 6.29 -8.09 1.19
N ALA A 119 6.11 -7.95 2.51
CA ALA A 119 7.22 -7.74 3.42
C ALA A 119 8.17 -8.95 3.49
N LEU A 120 7.62 -10.16 3.59
CA LEU A 120 8.43 -11.37 3.70
C LEU A 120 9.31 -11.59 2.46
N ILE A 121 8.75 -11.41 1.26
CA ILE A 121 9.54 -11.51 0.01
C ILE A 121 10.63 -10.44 -0.01
N GLY A 122 10.31 -9.20 0.37
CA GLY A 122 11.28 -8.12 0.43
C GLY A 122 12.43 -8.41 1.39
N VAL A 123 12.14 -8.90 2.60
CA VAL A 123 13.17 -9.30 3.58
C VAL A 123 14.04 -10.43 3.04
N TRP A 124 13.44 -11.52 2.53
CA TRP A 124 14.18 -12.65 1.98
C TRP A 124 15.05 -12.25 0.78
N ALA A 125 14.55 -11.38 -0.09
CA ALA A 125 15.31 -10.87 -1.23
C ALA A 125 16.55 -10.09 -0.79
N MET A 126 16.40 -9.20 0.19
CA MET A 126 17.53 -8.43 0.73
C MET A 126 18.54 -9.30 1.46
N GLN A 127 18.07 -10.31 2.22
CA GLN A 127 18.92 -11.34 2.83
C GLN A 127 19.73 -12.12 1.79
N ALA A 128 19.13 -12.40 0.63
CA ALA A 128 19.80 -13.04 -0.51
C ALA A 128 20.70 -12.07 -1.32
N GLY A 129 20.91 -10.83 -0.83
CA GLY A 129 21.75 -9.84 -1.47
C GLY A 129 21.13 -9.14 -2.67
N LYS A 130 19.82 -9.29 -2.91
CA LYS A 130 19.10 -8.67 -4.03
C LYS A 130 18.57 -7.29 -3.66
N ASP A 131 18.51 -6.40 -4.64
CA ASP A 131 17.79 -5.13 -4.52
C ASP A 131 16.31 -5.35 -4.78
N VAL A 132 15.44 -4.49 -4.25
CA VAL A 132 13.99 -4.79 -4.15
C VAL A 132 13.11 -3.65 -4.60
N TYR A 133 12.08 -3.98 -5.39
CA TYR A 133 10.91 -3.13 -5.61
C TYR A 133 9.68 -3.81 -5.02
N VAL A 134 8.90 -3.13 -4.17
CA VAL A 134 7.68 -3.70 -3.57
C VAL A 134 6.48 -2.80 -3.84
N GLU A 135 5.40 -3.39 -4.35
CA GLU A 135 4.13 -2.67 -4.50
C GLU A 135 3.58 -2.18 -3.16
N LYS A 136 2.86 -1.06 -3.22
CA LYS A 136 2.13 -0.55 -2.08
C LYS A 136 0.87 -1.41 -1.81
N PRO A 137 0.49 -1.62 -0.53
CA PRO A 137 1.24 -1.26 0.67
C PRO A 137 2.45 -2.21 0.83
N ILE A 138 3.62 -1.73 1.27
CA ILE A 138 4.80 -2.60 1.37
C ILE A 138 4.69 -3.71 2.41
N SER A 139 3.69 -3.61 3.29
CA SER A 139 3.44 -4.52 4.40
C SER A 139 1.94 -4.70 4.65
N HIS A 140 1.59 -5.72 5.43
CA HIS A 140 0.24 -5.96 5.90
C HIS A 140 -0.03 -5.37 7.29
N ASN A 141 1.02 -5.08 8.05
CA ASN A 141 0.99 -4.46 9.37
C ASN A 141 2.26 -3.60 9.62
N VAL A 142 2.34 -2.96 10.79
CA VAL A 142 3.42 -2.03 11.17
C VAL A 142 4.74 -2.77 11.40
N HIS A 143 4.70 -3.91 12.11
CA HIS A 143 5.87 -4.77 12.36
C HIS A 143 6.61 -5.12 11.08
N GLU A 144 5.87 -5.58 10.08
CA GLU A 144 6.39 -5.98 8.78
C GLU A 144 7.08 -4.84 8.02
N GLY A 145 6.48 -3.64 8.03
CA GLY A 145 7.06 -2.47 7.37
C GLY A 145 8.36 -2.03 8.05
N ARG A 146 8.40 -2.08 9.38
CA ARG A 146 9.60 -1.77 10.16
C ARG A 146 10.73 -2.80 9.91
N ALA A 147 10.38 -4.07 9.75
CA ALA A 147 11.33 -5.12 9.36
C ALA A 147 11.96 -4.87 7.97
N LEU A 148 11.18 -4.40 6.99
CA LEU A 148 11.70 -4.00 5.68
C LEU A 148 12.69 -2.84 5.76
N VAL A 149 12.39 -1.81 6.56
CA VAL A 149 13.29 -0.67 6.79
C VAL A 149 14.61 -1.15 7.39
N ALA A 150 14.54 -2.02 8.40
CA ALA A 150 15.72 -2.60 9.03
C ALA A 150 16.55 -3.46 8.04
N ALA A 151 15.89 -4.30 7.24
CA ALA A 151 16.54 -5.11 6.21
C ALA A 151 17.28 -4.26 5.18
N ALA A 152 16.63 -3.25 4.62
CA ALA A 152 17.25 -2.36 3.64
C ALA A 152 18.52 -1.72 4.20
N LYS A 153 18.45 -1.24 5.45
CA LYS A 153 19.58 -0.63 6.15
C LYS A 153 20.70 -1.62 6.44
N LYS A 154 20.43 -2.78 7.04
CA LYS A 154 21.48 -3.73 7.46
C LYS A 154 22.19 -4.35 6.27
N TYR A 155 21.44 -4.78 5.26
CA TYR A 155 22.01 -5.46 4.11
C TYR A 155 22.52 -4.49 3.03
N GLY A 156 22.35 -3.18 3.24
CA GLY A 156 22.77 -2.13 2.31
C GLY A 156 22.15 -2.31 0.92
N ARG A 157 20.88 -2.70 0.86
CA ARG A 157 20.15 -2.97 -0.38
C ARG A 157 19.30 -1.78 -0.78
N MET A 158 19.18 -1.55 -2.07
CA MET A 158 18.26 -0.54 -2.58
C MET A 158 16.84 -1.11 -2.53
N PHE A 159 15.96 -0.40 -1.83
CA PHE A 159 14.56 -0.75 -1.70
C PHE A 159 13.71 0.40 -2.22
N GLN A 160 12.81 0.13 -3.15
CA GLN A 160 11.83 1.13 -3.59
C GLN A 160 10.39 0.65 -3.45
N THR A 161 9.56 1.53 -2.88
CA THR A 161 8.12 1.38 -2.75
C THR A 161 7.40 1.81 -4.02
N GLY A 162 6.37 1.07 -4.42
CA GLY A 162 5.54 1.38 -5.59
C GLY A 162 4.54 2.54 -5.43
N THR A 163 5.03 3.74 -5.09
CA THR A 163 4.26 5.00 -5.04
C THR A 163 4.72 5.96 -6.15
N GLN A 164 4.11 5.85 -7.34
CA GLN A 164 4.61 6.52 -8.55
C GLN A 164 4.48 8.04 -8.51
N CYS A 165 3.58 8.59 -7.66
CA CYS A 165 3.45 10.03 -7.44
C CYS A 165 4.79 10.68 -7.05
N ARG A 166 5.67 9.96 -6.34
CA ARG A 166 7.02 10.45 -5.96
C ARG A 166 7.94 10.68 -7.15
N SER A 167 7.70 10.01 -8.29
CA SER A 167 8.45 10.20 -9.54
C SER A 167 7.75 11.11 -10.55
N SER A 168 6.56 11.61 -10.22
CA SER A 168 5.82 12.51 -11.10
C SER A 168 6.34 13.93 -10.93
N LYS A 169 6.96 14.48 -11.98
CA LYS A 169 7.40 15.88 -11.99
C LYS A 169 6.28 16.86 -11.65
N GLY A 170 5.06 16.61 -12.13
CA GLY A 170 3.91 17.45 -11.81
C GLY A 170 3.56 17.42 -10.32
N VAL A 171 3.64 16.24 -9.67
CA VAL A 171 3.40 16.13 -8.23
C VAL A 171 4.56 16.71 -7.44
N GLN A 172 5.82 16.47 -7.84
CA GLN A 172 7.01 17.09 -7.23
C GLN A 172 6.89 18.62 -7.19
N GLN A 173 6.54 19.25 -8.32
CA GLN A 173 6.34 20.70 -8.40
C GLN A 173 5.15 21.20 -7.59
N LEU A 174 4.06 20.42 -7.51
CA LEU A 174 2.92 20.75 -6.65
C LEU A 174 3.35 20.80 -5.18
N ILE A 175 4.09 19.78 -4.72
CA ILE A 175 4.54 19.70 -3.34
C ILE A 175 5.56 20.80 -3.03
N GLU A 176 6.49 21.08 -3.94
CA GLU A 176 7.41 22.22 -3.83
C GLU A 176 6.65 23.55 -3.67
N PHE A 177 5.59 23.76 -4.46
CA PHE A 177 4.75 24.94 -4.36
C PHE A 177 3.98 25.04 -3.03
N VAL A 178 3.52 23.90 -2.49
CA VAL A 178 2.90 23.85 -1.16
C VAL A 178 3.93 24.20 -0.08
N HIS A 179 5.12 23.62 -0.12
CA HIS A 179 6.20 23.88 0.84
C HIS A 179 6.75 25.29 0.76
N SER A 180 6.71 25.93 -0.41
CA SER A 180 7.11 27.33 -0.59
C SER A 180 6.07 28.33 -0.06
N GLY A 181 4.96 27.86 0.55
CA GLY A 181 3.89 28.70 1.06
C GLY A 181 2.90 29.19 0.00
N GLY A 182 2.86 28.57 -1.19
CA GLY A 182 2.02 29.00 -2.30
C GLY A 182 0.50 28.93 -2.08
N ILE A 183 0.06 28.29 -0.99
CA ILE A 183 -1.32 28.30 -0.49
C ILE A 183 -1.41 28.75 0.98
N GLY A 184 -0.38 29.41 1.51
CA GLY A 184 -0.25 29.77 2.92
C GLY A 184 0.09 28.57 3.81
N GLU A 185 -0.25 28.67 5.11
CA GLU A 185 0.00 27.60 6.08
C GLU A 185 -0.95 26.41 5.85
N VAL A 186 -0.42 25.20 5.77
CA VAL A 186 -1.21 23.97 5.58
C VAL A 186 -1.16 23.13 6.85
N LYS A 187 -2.31 22.92 7.50
CA LYS A 187 -2.43 22.03 8.67
C LYS A 187 -3.23 20.75 8.43
N LEU A 188 -3.96 20.69 7.32
CA LEU A 188 -4.86 19.59 7.01
C LEU A 188 -4.59 19.09 5.59
N ALA A 189 -4.41 17.78 5.49
CA ALA A 189 -4.50 17.07 4.22
C ALA A 189 -5.60 16.00 4.28
N ARG A 190 -6.45 15.96 3.26
CA ARG A 190 -7.51 14.98 3.12
C ARG A 190 -7.20 14.04 1.96
N GLY A 191 -6.89 12.79 2.28
CA GLY A 191 -6.75 11.72 1.29
C GLY A 191 -8.09 11.10 0.96
N LEU A 192 -8.36 10.91 -0.32
CA LEU A 192 -9.64 10.43 -0.83
C LEU A 192 -9.46 9.13 -1.61
N CYS A 193 -10.28 8.14 -1.28
CA CYS A 193 -10.57 6.98 -2.11
C CYS A 193 -12.08 6.88 -2.34
N TYR A 194 -12.61 7.79 -3.17
CA TYR A 194 -14.00 7.69 -3.62
C TYR A 194 -13.99 6.92 -4.92
N LYS A 195 -14.32 5.63 -4.81
CA LYS A 195 -14.30 4.71 -5.93
C LYS A 195 -15.30 3.61 -5.66
N ARG A 196 -16.28 3.47 -6.55
CA ARG A 196 -17.31 2.43 -6.45
C ARG A 196 -16.67 1.03 -6.35
N ARG A 197 -16.98 0.34 -5.26
CA ARG A 197 -16.65 -1.06 -4.97
C ARG A 197 -17.91 -1.88 -4.80
N LYS A 198 -18.24 -2.66 -5.82
CA LYS A 198 -19.31 -3.66 -5.72
C LYS A 198 -18.94 -4.72 -4.69
N SER A 199 -19.97 -5.37 -4.16
CA SER A 199 -19.87 -6.61 -3.42
C SER A 199 -18.96 -7.62 -4.15
N ILE A 200 -18.15 -8.38 -3.40
CA ILE A 200 -17.27 -9.42 -3.95
C ILE A 200 -17.93 -10.80 -4.02
N GLY A 201 -19.25 -10.86 -3.81
CA GLY A 201 -20.02 -12.10 -3.75
C GLY A 201 -20.35 -12.50 -2.33
N ALA A 202 -21.23 -13.48 -2.20
CA ALA A 202 -21.67 -13.98 -0.90
C ALA A 202 -20.49 -14.64 -0.18
N LEU A 203 -20.45 -14.52 1.14
CA LEU A 203 -19.61 -15.37 1.96
C LEU A 203 -20.07 -16.83 1.78
N GLY A 204 -19.12 -17.74 1.53
CA GLY A 204 -19.44 -19.14 1.29
C GLY A 204 -18.22 -20.06 1.34
N ASP A 205 -18.38 -21.29 0.85
CA ASP A 205 -17.28 -22.24 0.64
C ASP A 205 -17.11 -22.45 -0.86
N TYR A 206 -15.95 -22.05 -1.39
CA TYR A 206 -15.64 -22.08 -2.80
C TYR A 206 -14.41 -22.94 -3.08
N LYS A 207 -14.36 -23.51 -4.28
CA LYS A 207 -13.23 -24.33 -4.70
C LYS A 207 -12.04 -23.46 -5.08
N VAL A 208 -10.89 -23.72 -4.45
CA VAL A 208 -9.60 -23.17 -4.90
C VAL A 208 -9.28 -23.70 -6.30
N PRO A 209 -8.83 -22.85 -7.25
CA PRO A 209 -8.43 -23.31 -8.59
C PRO A 209 -7.32 -24.36 -8.51
N GLY A 210 -7.45 -25.48 -9.24
CA GLY A 210 -6.52 -26.61 -9.16
C GLY A 210 -5.10 -26.32 -9.69
N VAL A 211 -4.94 -25.23 -10.44
CA VAL A 211 -3.65 -24.73 -10.97
C VAL A 211 -2.89 -23.84 -9.98
N VAL A 212 -3.49 -23.54 -8.82
CA VAL A 212 -2.90 -22.71 -7.78
C VAL A 212 -2.33 -23.57 -6.67
N ASP A 213 -1.05 -23.39 -6.38
CA ASP A 213 -0.47 -23.85 -5.11
C ASP A 213 -1.00 -22.95 -3.98
N TYR A 214 -2.06 -23.42 -3.31
CA TYR A 214 -2.71 -22.67 -2.24
C TYR A 214 -1.86 -22.55 -0.97
N ASP A 215 -1.02 -23.56 -0.68
CA ASP A 215 -0.11 -23.53 0.45
C ASP A 215 0.85 -22.35 0.34
N LEU A 216 1.45 -22.22 -0.85
CA LEU A 216 2.28 -21.08 -1.21
C LEU A 216 1.47 -19.79 -1.33
N TRP A 217 0.27 -19.81 -1.91
CA TRP A 217 -0.54 -18.60 -2.04
C TRP A 217 -0.85 -17.98 -0.68
N SER A 218 -1.26 -18.80 0.31
CA SER A 218 -1.55 -18.34 1.67
C SER A 218 -0.27 -17.92 2.41
N GLY A 219 0.83 -18.66 2.24
CA GLY A 219 2.16 -18.31 2.73
C GLY A 219 2.18 -17.85 4.20
N PRO A 220 2.48 -16.57 4.50
CA PRO A 220 2.50 -16.05 5.87
C PRO A 220 1.12 -15.95 6.54
N ALA A 221 0.03 -15.90 5.78
CA ALA A 221 -1.31 -15.85 6.34
C ALA A 221 -1.78 -17.25 6.77
N ALA A 222 -2.29 -17.41 8.00
CA ALA A 222 -2.85 -18.68 8.48
C ALA A 222 -3.89 -19.29 7.52
N PHE A 223 -4.15 -20.59 7.59
CA PHE A 223 -5.25 -21.17 6.84
C PHE A 223 -6.60 -20.75 7.43
N THR A 224 -7.58 -20.56 6.56
CA THR A 224 -8.98 -20.41 6.94
C THR A 224 -9.73 -21.70 6.62
N GLU A 225 -10.78 -22.00 7.39
CA GLU A 225 -11.73 -23.04 7.06
C GLU A 225 -13.14 -22.42 6.91
N PRO A 226 -13.70 -22.39 5.68
CA PRO A 226 -13.15 -22.93 4.43
C PRO A 226 -11.96 -22.11 3.88
N LYS A 227 -11.13 -22.75 3.05
CA LYS A 227 -9.93 -22.13 2.44
C LYS A 227 -10.24 -20.93 1.54
N LEU A 228 -11.37 -20.97 0.84
CA LEU A 228 -11.78 -19.88 -0.03
C LEU A 228 -13.21 -19.48 0.25
N THR A 229 -13.37 -18.26 0.73
CA THR A 229 -14.67 -17.74 1.19
C THR A 229 -15.33 -16.78 0.19
N ARG A 230 -14.74 -16.64 -1.00
CA ARG A 230 -15.17 -15.71 -2.06
C ARG A 230 -15.17 -16.38 -3.44
N PRO A 231 -16.09 -16.03 -4.36
CA PRO A 231 -16.14 -16.61 -5.70
C PRO A 231 -14.90 -16.33 -6.56
N ARG A 232 -14.37 -15.11 -6.51
CA ARG A 232 -13.19 -14.74 -7.30
C ARG A 232 -11.93 -14.90 -6.47
N PHE A 233 -11.15 -15.93 -6.81
CA PHE A 233 -9.89 -16.22 -6.16
C PHE A 233 -8.89 -15.06 -6.34
N HIS A 234 -8.65 -14.67 -7.60
CA HIS A 234 -7.75 -13.58 -7.96
C HIS A 234 -8.44 -12.22 -7.75
N TYR A 235 -7.68 -11.25 -7.22
CA TYR A 235 -8.09 -9.87 -6.90
C TYR A 235 -8.94 -9.63 -5.64
N ASP A 236 -9.99 -10.40 -5.37
CA ASP A 236 -10.93 -10.02 -4.29
C ASP A 236 -10.39 -10.22 -2.86
N TRP A 237 -9.19 -10.79 -2.72
CA TRP A 237 -8.46 -10.89 -1.45
C TRP A 237 -8.18 -9.52 -0.81
N HIS A 238 -8.16 -8.42 -1.57
CA HIS A 238 -7.91 -7.09 -1.02
C HIS A 238 -8.91 -6.72 0.09
N TRP A 239 -10.16 -7.20 -0.02
CA TRP A 239 -11.27 -6.85 0.89
C TRP A 239 -11.50 -7.89 1.99
N GLN A 240 -10.55 -8.80 2.17
CA GLN A 240 -10.52 -9.74 3.29
C GLN A 240 -9.29 -9.43 4.13
N ARG A 241 -9.49 -8.95 5.37
CA ARG A 241 -8.47 -8.45 6.30
C ARG A 241 -7.37 -9.47 6.61
N HIS A 242 -7.66 -10.73 6.33
CA HIS A 242 -6.71 -11.83 6.48
C HIS A 242 -5.57 -11.79 5.46
N TYR A 243 -5.86 -11.28 4.26
CA TYR A 243 -4.94 -11.25 3.12
C TYR A 243 -4.60 -9.84 2.63
N GLY A 244 -5.53 -8.90 2.79
CA GLY A 244 -5.45 -7.51 2.35
C GLY A 244 -5.93 -6.54 3.43
N ASN A 245 -6.05 -5.26 3.09
CA ASN A 245 -6.27 -4.21 4.08
C ASN A 245 -7.40 -3.23 3.69
N GLY A 246 -8.35 -3.62 2.84
CA GLY A 246 -9.40 -2.72 2.40
C GLY A 246 -8.88 -1.65 1.43
N ASP A 247 -9.74 -0.72 1.00
CA ASP A 247 -9.29 0.38 0.14
C ASP A 247 -8.32 1.34 0.87
N SER A 248 -8.37 1.38 2.21
CA SER A 248 -7.39 2.08 3.04
C SER A 248 -5.98 1.57 2.78
N GLY A 249 -5.75 0.26 2.62
CA GLY A 249 -4.43 -0.26 2.22
C GLY A 249 -4.25 -0.47 0.72
N ASN A 250 -5.31 -0.67 -0.07
CA ASN A 250 -5.17 -0.89 -1.51
C ASN A 250 -4.93 0.41 -2.30
N GLN A 251 -5.72 1.46 -2.07
CA GLN A 251 -5.51 2.77 -2.70
C GLN A 251 -4.80 3.73 -1.75
N GLY A 252 -5.18 3.69 -0.46
CA GLY A 252 -4.77 4.68 0.52
C GLY A 252 -3.27 4.96 0.61
N PRO A 253 -2.33 3.99 0.51
CA PRO A 253 -0.90 4.30 0.60
C PRO A 253 -0.39 5.29 -0.45
N HIS A 254 -1.07 5.43 -1.61
CA HIS A 254 -0.72 6.50 -2.56
C HIS A 254 -1.09 7.89 -2.02
N GLN A 255 -2.28 8.00 -1.43
CA GLN A 255 -2.81 9.27 -0.93
C GLN A 255 -2.22 9.63 0.44
N THR A 256 -2.04 8.66 1.34
CA THR A 256 -1.39 8.89 2.63
C THR A 256 0.07 9.29 2.45
N ASP A 257 0.76 8.74 1.43
CA ASP A 257 2.10 9.17 1.04
C ASP A 257 2.14 10.63 0.58
N VAL A 258 1.30 11.01 -0.38
CA VAL A 258 1.24 12.39 -0.87
C VAL A 258 0.81 13.35 0.25
N ALA A 259 -0.14 12.96 1.10
CA ALA A 259 -0.56 13.76 2.26
C ALA A 259 0.59 13.99 3.25
N ARG A 260 1.32 12.93 3.64
CA ARG A 260 2.54 13.04 4.46
C ARG A 260 3.55 13.99 3.82
N TRP A 261 3.79 13.82 2.52
CA TRP A 261 4.78 14.60 1.79
C TRP A 261 4.44 16.09 1.77
N GLY A 262 3.19 16.45 1.42
CA GLY A 262 2.77 17.85 1.39
C GLY A 262 2.72 18.50 2.77
N LEU A 263 2.46 17.73 3.83
CA LEU A 263 2.49 18.21 5.21
C LEU A 263 3.89 18.19 5.85
N GLY A 264 4.91 17.65 5.17
CA GLY A 264 6.27 17.53 5.71
C GLY A 264 6.37 16.57 6.90
N LEU A 265 5.53 15.53 6.93
CA LEU A 265 5.44 14.58 8.04
C LEU A 265 6.35 13.38 7.78
N GLU A 266 7.46 13.25 8.52
CA GLU A 266 8.38 12.08 8.49
C GLU A 266 8.29 11.21 9.76
N ARG A 267 7.07 11.07 10.28
CA ARG A 267 6.76 10.30 11.50
C ARG A 267 5.34 9.72 11.42
N HIS A 268 4.96 8.90 12.40
CA HIS A 268 3.59 8.42 12.61
C HIS A 268 2.73 9.44 13.38
N PRO A 269 1.38 9.31 13.37
CA PRO A 269 0.50 10.15 14.18
C PRO A 269 0.62 9.82 15.68
N ASN A 270 0.22 10.77 16.53
CA ASN A 270 0.14 10.64 17.98
C ASN A 270 -1.17 9.99 18.43
N SER A 271 -2.26 10.19 17.68
CA SER A 271 -3.51 9.50 17.94
C SER A 271 -4.37 9.31 16.71
N ILE A 272 -5.26 8.31 16.76
CA ILE A 272 -6.10 7.86 15.66
C ILE A 272 -7.53 7.63 16.16
N LEU A 273 -8.51 8.09 15.38
CA LEU A 273 -9.92 7.75 15.55
C LEU A 273 -10.50 7.35 14.19
N THR A 274 -11.24 6.25 14.15
CA THR A 274 -11.90 5.77 12.92
C THR A 274 -13.37 5.47 13.18
N TYR A 275 -14.23 5.87 12.26
CA TYR A 275 -15.59 5.36 12.14
C TYR A 275 -15.81 4.79 10.73
N ALA A 276 -16.41 3.61 10.64
CA ALA A 276 -16.47 2.87 9.37
C ALA A 276 -17.52 1.77 9.36
N GLY A 277 -17.75 1.17 8.18
CA GLY A 277 -18.57 -0.01 8.03
C GLY A 277 -18.47 -0.65 6.65
N ARG A 278 -18.94 -1.89 6.56
CA ARG A 278 -19.20 -2.58 5.28
C ARG A 278 -20.71 -2.62 5.06
N LEU A 279 -21.24 -1.55 4.47
CA LEU A 279 -22.67 -1.24 4.43
C LEU A 279 -23.21 -1.19 3.00
N GLY A 280 -24.53 -1.19 2.86
CA GLY A 280 -25.25 -0.93 1.60
C GLY A 280 -25.42 -2.14 0.68
N TYR A 281 -24.65 -3.22 0.84
CA TYR A 281 -24.80 -4.38 -0.05
C TYR A 281 -26.12 -5.15 0.15
N GLN A 282 -26.67 -5.18 1.36
CA GLN A 282 -28.00 -5.74 1.64
C GLN A 282 -29.08 -4.92 0.91
N ALA A 283 -29.00 -3.59 0.97
CA ALA A 283 -29.92 -2.69 0.28
C ALA A 283 -29.81 -2.85 -1.25
N GLU A 284 -28.59 -2.87 -1.79
CA GLU A 284 -28.35 -3.08 -3.23
C GLU A 284 -28.89 -4.42 -3.73
N ARG A 285 -28.79 -5.48 -2.91
CA ARG A 285 -29.27 -6.82 -3.26
C ARG A 285 -30.73 -7.07 -2.91
N LYS A 286 -31.36 -6.17 -2.17
CA LYS A 286 -32.71 -6.34 -1.60
C LYS A 286 -32.83 -7.63 -0.78
N ASP A 287 -31.77 -7.95 -0.04
CA ASP A 287 -31.67 -9.14 0.79
C ASP A 287 -31.03 -8.77 2.13
N PRO A 288 -31.82 -8.66 3.22
CA PRO A 288 -31.29 -8.31 4.54
C PRO A 288 -30.42 -9.42 5.15
N SER A 289 -30.53 -10.66 4.66
CA SER A 289 -29.70 -11.78 5.11
C SER A 289 -28.35 -11.86 4.38
N TYR A 290 -28.13 -10.99 3.40
CA TYR A 290 -26.93 -11.02 2.60
C TYR A 290 -25.68 -10.69 3.42
N VAL A 291 -24.70 -11.58 3.36
CA VAL A 291 -23.36 -11.38 3.92
C VAL A 291 -22.36 -11.37 2.77
N ASP A 292 -21.70 -10.24 2.58
CA ASP A 292 -20.61 -10.13 1.61
C ASP A 292 -19.37 -10.90 2.09
N ALA A 293 -18.62 -11.50 1.17
CA ALA A 293 -17.40 -12.24 1.51
C ALA A 293 -16.26 -11.36 2.02
N GLY A 294 -16.32 -10.04 1.80
CA GLY A 294 -15.36 -9.09 2.33
C GLY A 294 -15.70 -8.69 3.76
N ASP A 295 -14.69 -8.37 4.55
CA ASP A 295 -14.80 -7.99 5.97
C ASP A 295 -14.11 -6.64 6.27
N THR A 296 -13.51 -6.01 5.27
CA THR A 296 -12.97 -4.65 5.36
C THR A 296 -14.05 -3.62 5.08
N ALA A 297 -13.93 -2.42 5.65
CA ALA A 297 -14.87 -1.35 5.40
C ALA A 297 -14.96 -0.98 3.91
N ASN A 298 -16.16 -0.65 3.44
CA ASN A 298 -16.37 0.01 2.14
C ASN A 298 -16.69 1.50 2.31
N THR A 299 -17.10 1.93 3.50
CA THR A 299 -17.22 3.34 3.89
C THR A 299 -16.44 3.53 5.18
N GLN A 300 -15.43 4.41 5.17
CA GLN A 300 -14.51 4.59 6.30
C GLN A 300 -13.99 6.02 6.32
N VAL A 301 -13.95 6.62 7.51
CA VAL A 301 -13.21 7.86 7.76
C VAL A 301 -12.28 7.62 8.94
N SER A 302 -11.00 7.90 8.72
CA SER A 302 -9.97 7.86 9.76
C SER A 302 -9.33 9.23 9.91
N VAL A 303 -9.30 9.74 11.14
CA VAL A 303 -8.68 11.01 11.51
C VAL A 303 -7.38 10.70 12.26
N TYR A 304 -6.28 11.30 11.82
CA TYR A 304 -4.94 11.09 12.36
C TYR A 304 -4.40 12.42 12.88
N ASP A 305 -4.20 12.50 14.18
CA ASP A 305 -3.63 13.67 14.85
C ASP A 305 -2.11 13.53 14.95
N TYR A 306 -1.38 14.51 14.41
CA TYR A 306 0.08 14.61 14.52
C TYR A 306 0.53 15.68 15.53
N GLY A 307 -0.41 16.25 16.28
CA GLY A 307 -0.24 17.35 17.24
C GLY A 307 -0.29 18.72 16.57
N ASP A 308 0.48 18.92 15.51
CA ASP A 308 0.55 20.20 14.79
C ASP A 308 -0.12 20.18 13.40
N LYS A 309 -0.51 18.99 12.94
CA LYS A 309 -1.13 18.71 11.65
C LYS A 309 -2.16 17.58 11.78
N THR A 310 -3.06 17.49 10.81
CA THR A 310 -4.04 16.41 10.71
C THR A 310 -4.05 15.82 9.31
N ILE A 311 -4.11 14.49 9.24
CA ILE A 311 -4.52 13.78 8.03
C ILE A 311 -5.92 13.24 8.27
N VAL A 312 -6.82 13.44 7.31
CA VAL A 312 -8.10 12.72 7.24
C VAL A 312 -8.06 11.81 6.01
N PHE A 313 -8.38 10.54 6.17
CA PHE A 313 -8.50 9.62 5.04
C PHE A 313 -9.93 9.10 4.91
N GLU A 314 -10.55 9.34 3.76
CA GLU A 314 -11.92 8.92 3.47
C GLU A 314 -11.98 7.85 2.38
N THR A 315 -12.68 6.77 2.66
CA THR A 315 -13.03 5.72 1.68
C THR A 315 -14.53 5.74 1.43
N ARG A 316 -14.93 5.78 0.16
CA ARG A 316 -16.33 5.66 -0.29
C ARG A 316 -16.44 4.62 -1.40
N GLY A 317 -16.97 3.45 -1.04
CA GLY A 317 -17.13 2.28 -1.89
C GLY A 317 -18.53 2.10 -2.48
N LEU A 318 -19.52 2.89 -2.05
CA LEU A 318 -20.85 2.90 -2.65
C LEU A 318 -20.89 3.83 -3.88
N GLU A 319 -22.07 4.11 -4.45
CA GLU A 319 -22.19 5.05 -5.57
C GLU A 319 -21.81 6.47 -5.13
N ILE A 320 -20.99 7.12 -5.95
CA ILE A 320 -20.35 8.40 -5.64
C ILE A 320 -20.74 9.52 -6.61
N ASN A 321 -21.46 9.18 -7.68
CA ASN A 321 -21.93 10.15 -8.65
C ASN A 321 -23.06 10.99 -8.08
N ASN A 322 -22.95 12.31 -8.23
CA ASN A 322 -23.97 13.29 -7.83
C ASN A 322 -24.40 13.18 -6.34
N GLY A 323 -23.47 12.82 -5.46
CA GLY A 323 -23.71 12.85 -4.01
C GLY A 323 -23.68 14.27 -3.43
N ALA A 324 -23.57 14.38 -2.11
CA ALA A 324 -23.64 15.66 -1.40
C ALA A 324 -22.32 16.43 -1.22
N ASP A 325 -21.19 15.92 -1.74
CA ASP A 325 -19.85 16.50 -1.54
C ASP A 325 -19.52 17.64 -2.52
N GLU A 326 -20.28 18.73 -2.47
CA GLU A 326 -20.11 19.83 -3.43
C GLU A 326 -18.70 20.42 -3.48
N GLU A 327 -18.04 20.59 -2.33
CA GLU A 327 -16.68 21.14 -2.27
C GLU A 327 -15.70 20.22 -3.03
N ILE A 328 -15.68 18.93 -2.69
CA ILE A 328 -14.81 17.94 -3.35
C ILE A 328 -15.12 17.88 -4.85
N TYR A 329 -16.39 17.96 -5.24
CA TYR A 329 -16.75 17.96 -6.66
C TYR A 329 -16.29 19.20 -7.41
N LYS A 330 -16.34 20.38 -6.78
CA LYS A 330 -15.79 21.62 -7.35
C LYS A 330 -14.28 21.52 -7.48
N LEU A 331 -13.58 21.05 -6.45
CA LEU A 331 -12.12 20.89 -6.44
C LEU A 331 -11.62 19.87 -7.48
N PHE A 332 -12.36 18.78 -7.70
CA PHE A 332 -12.05 17.78 -8.73
C PHE A 332 -12.73 18.04 -10.09
N GLY A 333 -13.47 19.14 -10.22
CA GLY A 333 -14.12 19.59 -11.46
C GLY A 333 -15.26 18.71 -11.99
N SER A 334 -15.81 17.80 -11.19
CA SER A 334 -16.88 16.89 -11.62
C SER A 334 -17.61 16.24 -10.44
N SER A 335 -18.95 16.20 -10.47
CA SER A 335 -19.77 15.38 -9.57
C SER A 335 -19.79 13.89 -9.95
N LYS A 336 -19.17 13.53 -11.08
CA LYS A 336 -19.14 12.17 -11.61
C LYS A 336 -17.73 11.58 -11.61
N GLY A 337 -17.66 10.25 -11.56
CA GLY A 337 -16.43 9.48 -11.59
C GLY A 337 -15.63 9.54 -10.29
N ASN A 338 -14.54 8.77 -10.26
CA ASN A 338 -13.72 8.60 -9.07
C ASN A 338 -13.14 9.93 -8.56
N LYS A 339 -12.95 10.02 -7.24
CA LYS A 339 -12.17 11.06 -6.57
C LYS A 339 -11.07 10.37 -5.78
N ILE A 340 -9.91 10.24 -6.40
CA ILE A 340 -8.74 9.56 -5.84
C ILE A 340 -7.62 10.59 -5.83
N GLY A 341 -7.20 11.03 -4.65
CA GLY A 341 -6.27 12.15 -4.57
C GLY A 341 -6.15 12.71 -3.16
N VAL A 342 -5.42 13.81 -3.04
CA VAL A 342 -5.19 14.52 -1.78
C VAL A 342 -5.57 15.97 -1.95
N VAL A 343 -6.38 16.49 -1.02
CA VAL A 343 -6.67 17.92 -0.89
C VAL A 343 -5.86 18.48 0.27
N PHE A 344 -5.05 19.50 0.00
CA PHE A 344 -4.34 20.29 0.99
C PHE A 344 -5.12 21.58 1.25
N TYR A 345 -5.42 21.84 2.52
CA TYR A 345 -6.18 23.01 2.96
C TYR A 345 -5.20 24.04 3.54
N GLY A 346 -4.87 25.05 2.73
CA GLY A 346 -3.99 26.14 3.11
C GLY A 346 -4.75 27.38 3.58
N THR A 347 -4.12 28.28 4.32
CA THR A 347 -4.75 29.55 4.77
C THR A 347 -5.14 30.48 3.62
N GLU A 348 -4.50 30.36 2.46
CA GLU A 348 -4.71 31.23 1.28
C GLU A 348 -5.37 30.53 0.09
N GLY A 349 -5.50 29.19 0.13
CA GLY A 349 -6.09 28.44 -0.97
C GLY A 349 -6.10 26.93 -0.75
N TYR A 350 -6.24 26.20 -1.85
CA TYR A 350 -6.23 24.74 -1.87
C TYR A 350 -5.21 24.24 -2.89
N ALA A 351 -4.58 23.10 -2.60
CA ALA A 351 -3.86 22.33 -3.60
C ALA A 351 -4.44 20.92 -3.66
N ILE A 352 -4.70 20.40 -4.86
CA ILE A 352 -5.20 19.04 -5.06
C ILE A 352 -4.20 18.26 -5.89
N GLN A 353 -3.74 17.13 -5.36
CA GLN A 353 -3.14 16.06 -6.17
C GLN A 353 -4.26 15.12 -6.61
N GLY A 354 -4.37 14.81 -7.90
CA GLY A 354 -5.39 13.90 -8.43
C GLY A 354 -6.35 14.55 -9.45
N PRO A 355 -7.25 13.77 -10.09
CA PRO A 355 -7.51 12.35 -9.83
C PRO A 355 -6.49 11.38 -10.42
N SER A 356 -5.51 11.87 -11.17
CA SER A 356 -4.40 11.10 -11.76
C SER A 356 -3.10 11.23 -10.95
N TYR A 357 -2.17 10.31 -11.16
CA TYR A 357 -0.86 10.31 -10.50
C TYR A 357 0.17 11.26 -11.16
N ASP A 358 -0.24 11.98 -12.21
CA ASP A 358 0.62 12.81 -13.05
C ASP A 358 0.70 14.27 -12.60
N GLY A 359 -0.05 14.72 -11.59
CA GLY A 359 0.05 16.11 -11.15
C GLY A 359 -1.05 16.60 -10.22
N GLY A 360 -1.28 17.91 -10.26
CA GLY A 360 -2.25 18.57 -9.40
C GLY A 360 -2.56 20.01 -9.78
N THR A 361 -3.58 20.55 -9.13
CA THR A 361 -4.14 21.89 -9.40
C THR A 361 -4.24 22.69 -8.11
N VAL A 362 -3.98 23.99 -8.20
CA VAL A 362 -4.06 24.96 -7.10
C VAL A 362 -5.24 25.88 -7.32
N PHE A 363 -5.96 26.20 -6.25
CA PHE A 363 -7.13 27.06 -6.25
C PHE A 363 -7.05 28.14 -5.17
N ASP A 364 -7.69 29.28 -5.39
CA ASP A 364 -7.92 30.28 -4.34
C ASP A 364 -9.03 29.82 -3.36
N LYS A 365 -9.28 30.61 -2.30
CA LYS A 365 -10.37 30.33 -1.35
C LYS A 365 -11.78 30.33 -1.95
N LYS A 366 -11.96 30.89 -3.14
CA LYS A 366 -13.23 30.89 -3.90
C LYS A 366 -13.32 29.71 -4.88
N ILE A 367 -12.34 28.80 -4.87
CA ILE A 367 -12.23 27.64 -5.76
C ILE A 367 -12.04 28.07 -7.23
N ASN A 368 -11.41 29.22 -7.47
CA ASN A 368 -10.91 29.57 -8.81
C ASN A 368 -9.53 28.95 -9.02
N LYS A 369 -9.34 28.26 -10.15
CA LYS A 369 -8.06 27.67 -10.52
C LYS A 369 -7.00 28.76 -10.70
N ILE A 370 -5.91 28.66 -9.92
CA ILE A 370 -4.75 29.55 -9.99
C ILE A 370 -3.64 28.94 -10.85
N LYS A 371 -3.33 27.67 -10.63
CA LYS A 371 -2.15 27.01 -11.22
C LYS A 371 -2.39 25.52 -11.41
N GLU A 372 -1.66 24.92 -12.34
CA GLU A 372 -1.68 23.47 -12.57
C GLU A 372 -0.28 22.97 -12.89
N PHE A 373 0.04 21.79 -12.37
CA PHE A 373 1.29 21.08 -12.58
C PHE A 373 1.00 19.72 -13.18
N ARG A 374 1.74 19.34 -14.22
CA ARG A 374 1.52 18.09 -14.96
C ARG A 374 2.84 17.45 -15.33
N HIS A 375 2.91 16.14 -15.15
CA HIS A 375 3.89 15.24 -15.73
C HIS A 375 3.42 14.84 -17.13
N SER A 376 4.33 14.89 -18.09
CA SER A 376 4.03 14.57 -19.48
C SER A 376 4.80 13.31 -19.88
N ASN A 377 4.07 12.23 -20.19
CA ASN A 377 4.70 10.99 -20.64
C ASN A 377 5.58 11.16 -21.90
N LYS A 378 5.33 12.21 -22.71
CA LYS A 378 6.12 12.52 -23.90
C LYS A 378 7.48 13.14 -23.57
N THR A 379 7.54 13.97 -22.53
CA THR A 379 8.73 14.79 -22.21
C THR A 379 9.47 14.28 -20.98
N ASP A 380 8.74 13.70 -20.03
CA ASP A 380 9.26 13.23 -18.75
C ASP A 380 9.42 11.70 -18.71
N GLY A 381 8.97 11.00 -19.75
CA GLY A 381 8.92 9.53 -19.82
C GLY A 381 7.62 8.97 -19.22
N VAL A 382 7.27 7.73 -19.54
CA VAL A 382 6.08 7.09 -18.96
C VAL A 382 6.28 6.93 -17.46
N LEU A 383 5.39 7.52 -16.65
CA LEU A 383 5.56 7.62 -15.19
C LEU A 383 5.94 6.29 -14.50
N ASN A 384 5.31 5.18 -14.88
CA ASN A 384 5.63 3.87 -14.31
C ASN A 384 7.06 3.41 -14.65
N HIS A 385 7.53 3.68 -15.87
CA HIS A 385 8.89 3.37 -16.31
C HIS A 385 9.90 4.27 -15.61
N VAL A 386 9.63 5.58 -15.52
CA VAL A 386 10.47 6.55 -14.81
C VAL A 386 10.67 6.14 -13.35
N HIS A 387 9.60 5.71 -12.70
CA HIS A 387 9.66 5.28 -11.31
C HIS A 387 10.47 3.98 -11.15
N MET A 388 10.31 2.98 -12.02
CA MET A 388 11.13 1.76 -11.96
C MET A 388 12.60 2.02 -12.31
N SER A 389 12.88 2.85 -13.31
CA SER A 389 14.24 3.27 -13.68
C SER A 389 14.93 4.07 -12.57
N ASN A 390 14.19 4.74 -11.68
CA ASN A 390 14.78 5.37 -10.48
C ASN A 390 15.42 4.33 -9.55
N LEU A 391 14.79 3.17 -9.31
CA LEU A 391 15.42 2.07 -8.59
C LEU A 391 16.66 1.58 -9.33
N VAL A 392 16.59 1.37 -10.65
CA VAL A 392 17.74 0.93 -11.46
C VAL A 392 18.92 1.91 -11.31
N ASN A 393 18.65 3.21 -11.31
CA ASN A 393 19.68 4.22 -11.07
C ASN A 393 20.32 4.06 -9.68
N ALA A 394 19.53 3.89 -8.63
CA ALA A 394 20.02 3.68 -7.27
C ALA A 394 20.81 2.36 -7.12
N VAL A 395 20.37 1.29 -7.80
CA VAL A 395 21.07 0.00 -7.82
C VAL A 395 22.46 0.12 -8.44
N ILE A 396 22.58 0.87 -9.54
CA ILE A 396 23.87 1.09 -10.21
C ILE A 396 24.73 2.05 -9.39
N SER A 397 24.19 3.19 -8.94
CA SER A 397 24.98 4.16 -8.17
C SER A 397 25.34 3.67 -6.77
N ARG A 398 24.59 2.69 -6.24
CA ARG A 398 24.61 2.28 -4.83
C ARG A 398 24.37 3.44 -3.87
N ASP A 399 23.56 4.40 -4.31
CA ASP A 399 23.20 5.57 -3.53
C ASP A 399 21.71 5.53 -3.13
N PRO A 400 21.39 5.24 -1.85
CA PRO A 400 20.01 5.24 -1.38
C PRO A 400 19.38 6.63 -1.36
N ALA A 401 20.16 7.72 -1.35
CA ALA A 401 19.62 9.09 -1.40
C ALA A 401 18.96 9.42 -2.75
N GLY A 402 19.29 8.68 -3.80
CA GLY A 402 18.68 8.82 -5.12
C GLY A 402 17.28 8.19 -5.26
N LEU A 403 16.83 7.42 -4.27
CA LEU A 403 15.53 6.76 -4.29
C LEU A 403 14.41 7.78 -4.06
N HIS A 404 13.40 7.78 -4.92
CA HIS A 404 12.24 8.66 -4.76
C HIS A 404 11.27 8.19 -3.66
N ALA A 405 11.28 6.89 -3.33
CA ALA A 405 10.37 6.30 -2.35
C ALA A 405 11.02 5.07 -1.70
N ASP A 406 11.90 5.29 -0.72
CA ASP A 406 12.60 4.23 -0.02
C ASP A 406 11.69 3.35 0.87
N ALA A 407 12.28 2.43 1.63
CA ALA A 407 11.56 1.58 2.58
C ALA A 407 10.87 2.40 3.69
N THR A 408 11.54 3.45 4.18
CA THR A 408 11.00 4.31 5.24
C THR A 408 9.75 5.04 4.76
N CYS A 409 9.81 5.60 3.55
CA CYS A 409 8.70 6.22 2.87
C CYS A 409 7.51 5.27 2.76
N GLY A 410 7.73 4.04 2.30
CA GLY A 410 6.68 3.04 2.17
C GLY A 410 6.09 2.60 3.51
N HIS A 411 6.93 2.43 4.53
CA HIS A 411 6.52 2.01 5.87
C HIS A 411 5.60 3.04 6.52
N LEU A 412 6.02 4.30 6.54
CA LEU A 412 5.24 5.40 7.12
C LEU A 412 3.90 5.59 6.38
N SER A 413 3.91 5.49 5.05
CA SER A 413 2.71 5.68 4.24
C SER A 413 1.72 4.51 4.33
N ALA A 414 2.19 3.27 4.36
CA ALA A 414 1.34 2.09 4.55
C ALA A 414 0.78 1.98 5.98
N SER A 415 1.59 2.33 6.98
CA SER A 415 1.20 2.28 8.40
C SER A 415 -0.02 3.12 8.71
N ILE A 416 -0.21 4.28 8.08
CA ILE A 416 -1.41 5.11 8.27
C ILE A 416 -2.68 4.27 8.04
N ALA A 417 -2.73 3.45 6.98
CA ALA A 417 -3.85 2.55 6.72
C ALA A 417 -4.03 1.49 7.81
N HIS A 418 -2.94 0.89 8.28
CA HIS A 418 -2.95 -0.12 9.33
C HIS A 418 -3.43 0.46 10.67
N LEU A 419 -2.99 1.66 11.02
CA LEU A 419 -3.39 2.35 12.25
C LEU A 419 -4.89 2.70 12.24
N GLY A 420 -5.39 3.23 11.11
CA GLY A 420 -6.81 3.53 10.94
C GLY A 420 -7.68 2.27 11.00
N ASN A 421 -7.25 1.19 10.35
CA ASN A 421 -7.92 -0.10 10.40
C ASN A 421 -7.91 -0.71 11.80
N THR A 422 -6.85 -0.53 12.60
CA THR A 422 -6.80 -1.03 13.99
C THR A 422 -7.87 -0.37 14.87
N SER A 423 -8.04 0.96 14.77
CA SER A 423 -9.14 1.66 15.47
C SER A 423 -10.50 1.09 15.01
N TYR A 424 -10.74 0.94 13.71
CA TYR A 424 -11.98 0.35 13.21
C TYR A 424 -12.21 -1.08 13.72
N TYR A 425 -11.22 -1.97 13.60
CA TYR A 425 -11.40 -3.38 13.92
C TYR A 425 -11.64 -3.63 15.41
N LEU A 426 -11.02 -2.85 16.29
CA LEU A 426 -11.31 -2.93 17.73
C LEU A 426 -12.72 -2.43 18.08
N GLY A 427 -13.24 -1.46 17.32
CA GLY A 427 -14.61 -0.96 17.49
C GLY A 427 -15.63 -1.58 16.54
N GLN A 428 -15.30 -2.66 15.82
CA GLN A 428 -16.15 -3.18 14.74
C GLN A 428 -17.55 -3.56 15.23
N GLU A 429 -17.65 -4.12 16.43
CA GLU A 429 -18.92 -4.46 17.07
C GLU A 429 -19.57 -3.28 17.82
N ASN A 430 -18.86 -2.17 17.99
CA ASN A 430 -19.36 -0.94 18.60
C ASN A 430 -20.13 -0.09 17.55
N ARG A 431 -21.28 -0.62 17.11
CA ARG A 431 -22.21 0.07 16.22
C ARG A 431 -23.00 1.11 17.01
N VAL A 432 -22.94 2.37 16.56
CA VAL A 432 -23.45 3.50 17.33
C VAL A 432 -24.28 4.46 16.49
N ALA A 433 -25.14 5.22 17.16
CA ALA A 433 -25.88 6.29 16.52
C ALA A 433 -24.94 7.42 16.06
N PRO A 434 -25.27 8.17 14.98
CA PRO A 434 -24.46 9.28 14.49
C PRO A 434 -24.05 10.30 15.56
N GLU A 435 -24.90 10.56 16.56
CA GLU A 435 -24.65 11.50 17.64
C GLU A 435 -23.47 11.08 18.52
N GLN A 436 -23.29 9.76 18.72
CA GLN A 436 -22.15 9.25 19.49
C GLN A 436 -20.83 9.43 18.73
N ILE A 437 -20.85 9.28 17.40
CA ILE A 437 -19.70 9.57 16.54
C ILE A 437 -19.38 11.07 16.57
N ALA A 438 -20.42 11.91 16.46
CA ALA A 438 -20.29 13.36 16.54
C ALA A 438 -19.65 13.80 17.86
N ASN A 439 -20.07 13.23 19.00
CA ASN A 439 -19.50 13.53 20.31
C ASN A 439 -18.02 13.12 20.38
N ALA A 440 -17.68 11.90 19.94
CA ALA A 440 -16.29 11.44 19.93
C ALA A 440 -15.38 12.31 19.06
N LEU A 441 -15.86 12.76 17.90
CA LEU A 441 -15.13 13.69 17.04
C LEU A 441 -14.98 15.09 17.69
N GLY A 442 -15.98 15.55 18.45
CA GLY A 442 -15.91 16.82 19.17
C GLY A 442 -14.86 16.85 20.29
N GLU A 443 -14.45 15.69 20.79
CA GLU A 443 -13.39 15.54 21.81
C GLU A 443 -12.02 15.22 21.19
N PHE A 444 -11.96 14.88 19.90
CA PHE A 444 -10.74 14.48 19.22
C PHE A 444 -9.98 15.70 18.67
N SER A 445 -8.66 15.72 18.82
CA SER A 445 -7.80 16.79 18.32
C SER A 445 -7.66 16.67 16.80
N SER A 446 -8.08 17.71 16.08
CA SER A 446 -8.11 17.72 14.61
C SER A 446 -8.10 19.15 14.07
N ALA A 447 -7.44 19.35 12.94
CA ALA A 447 -7.51 20.58 12.16
C ALA A 447 -8.65 20.57 11.12
N ASP A 448 -9.46 19.51 11.07
CA ASP A 448 -10.63 19.38 10.19
C ASP A 448 -11.92 19.90 10.84
N ASP A 449 -12.91 20.21 9.99
CA ASP A 449 -14.32 20.23 10.41
C ASP A 449 -14.87 18.80 10.36
N ASP A 450 -14.56 18.04 11.40
CA ASP A 450 -14.94 16.63 11.50
C ASP A 450 -16.47 16.43 11.54
N GLN A 451 -17.21 17.42 12.04
CA GLN A 451 -18.67 17.39 12.03
C GLN A 451 -19.20 17.47 10.60
N ALA A 452 -18.69 18.40 9.79
CA ALA A 452 -19.05 18.47 8.38
C ALA A 452 -18.65 17.19 7.63
N THR A 453 -17.48 16.61 7.95
CA THR A 453 -17.04 15.33 7.36
C THR A 453 -17.98 14.17 7.72
N LEU A 454 -18.42 14.09 8.97
CA LEU A 454 -19.42 13.12 9.39
C LEU A 454 -20.74 13.32 8.65
N GLN A 455 -21.26 14.55 8.57
CA GLN A 455 -22.53 14.81 7.88
C GLN A 455 -22.48 14.44 6.39
N ARG A 456 -21.39 14.74 5.70
CA ARG A 456 -21.15 14.32 4.31
C ARG A 456 -21.11 12.80 4.16
N THR A 457 -20.49 12.10 5.11
CA THR A 457 -20.44 10.63 5.14
C THR A 457 -21.84 10.03 5.34
N LEU A 458 -22.62 10.56 6.29
CA LEU A 458 -23.98 10.10 6.55
C LEU A 458 -24.90 10.36 5.35
N GLN A 459 -24.74 11.51 4.69
CA GLN A 459 -25.51 11.81 3.49
C GLN A 459 -25.15 10.85 2.34
N HIS A 460 -23.87 10.54 2.14
CA HIS A 460 -23.44 9.53 1.17
C HIS A 460 -24.09 8.16 1.42
N LEU A 461 -24.23 7.74 2.68
CA LEU A 461 -24.94 6.51 3.05
C LEU A 461 -26.43 6.59 2.66
N ARG A 462 -27.11 7.69 3.00
CA ARG A 462 -28.54 7.90 2.65
C ARG A 462 -28.78 7.92 1.14
N ASP A 463 -27.91 8.59 0.38
CA ASP A 463 -27.96 8.62 -1.08
C ASP A 463 -27.86 7.22 -1.71
N ASN A 464 -27.29 6.26 -0.97
CA ASN A 464 -27.14 4.86 -1.36
C ASN A 464 -28.16 3.92 -0.69
N GLY A 465 -29.22 4.46 -0.08
CA GLY A 465 -30.29 3.67 0.52
C GLY A 465 -29.89 2.98 1.84
N VAL A 466 -28.82 3.46 2.49
CA VAL A 466 -28.41 3.02 3.82
C VAL A 466 -28.97 4.01 4.85
N ASP A 467 -29.70 3.52 5.84
CA ASP A 467 -30.26 4.32 6.93
C ASP A 467 -29.28 4.31 8.11
N PRO A 468 -28.51 5.38 8.39
CA PRO A 468 -27.47 5.34 9.42
C PRO A 468 -28.02 5.17 10.86
N ALA A 469 -29.32 5.31 11.07
CA ALA A 469 -29.95 5.02 12.35
C ALA A 469 -30.16 3.50 12.56
N LYS A 470 -30.30 2.73 11.48
CA LYS A 470 -30.51 1.27 11.49
C LYS A 470 -29.23 0.52 11.11
N ASP A 471 -28.63 0.91 10.00
CA ASP A 471 -27.39 0.39 9.44
C ASP A 471 -26.22 1.25 9.94
N GLN A 472 -26.03 1.21 11.25
CA GLN A 472 -25.07 2.06 11.96
C GLN A 472 -23.62 1.79 11.52
N LEU A 473 -22.84 2.86 11.49
CA LEU A 473 -21.38 2.78 11.42
C LEU A 473 -20.83 2.28 12.76
N SER A 474 -19.70 1.59 12.69
CA SER A 474 -18.90 1.20 13.84
C SER A 474 -17.98 2.35 14.24
N LEU A 475 -17.85 2.62 15.54
CA LEU A 475 -16.92 3.62 16.08
C LEU A 475 -15.76 2.92 16.80
N GLY A 476 -14.56 3.11 16.26
CA GLY A 476 -13.32 2.68 16.87
C GLY A 476 -12.97 3.47 18.14
N PRO A 477 -12.21 2.89 19.08
CA PRO A 477 -11.65 3.66 20.17
C PRO A 477 -10.67 4.71 19.65
N VAL A 478 -10.53 5.81 20.40
CA VAL A 478 -9.39 6.71 20.25
C VAL A 478 -8.13 5.96 20.69
N LEU A 479 -7.20 5.80 19.77
CA LEU A 479 -5.92 5.12 20.03
C LEU A 479 -4.82 6.16 20.12
N LYS A 480 -4.10 6.19 21.26
CA LYS A 480 -2.84 6.93 21.38
C LYS A 480 -1.69 6.06 20.89
N PHE A 481 -0.77 6.65 20.14
CA PHE A 481 0.34 5.96 19.50
C PHE A 481 1.64 6.70 19.80
N ASP A 482 2.67 5.94 20.18
CA ASP A 482 4.03 6.41 20.34
C ASP A 482 4.74 6.27 18.98
N PRO A 483 5.00 7.39 18.26
CA PRO A 483 5.55 7.33 16.92
C PRO A 483 7.02 6.87 16.87
N GLU A 484 7.76 6.99 17.98
CA GLU A 484 9.16 6.55 18.07
C GLU A 484 9.25 5.05 18.37
N ALA A 485 8.48 4.58 19.34
CA ALA A 485 8.43 3.16 19.69
C ALA A 485 7.53 2.32 18.77
N GLU A 486 6.77 2.97 17.88
CA GLU A 486 5.79 2.39 16.97
C GLU A 486 4.79 1.46 17.65
N ARG A 487 4.25 1.91 18.79
CA ARG A 487 3.32 1.13 19.60
C ARG A 487 2.17 1.97 20.14
N TYR A 488 1.05 1.32 20.39
CA TYR A 488 -0.06 1.95 21.08
C TYR A 488 0.23 2.10 22.57
N ILE A 489 -0.10 3.27 23.12
CA ILE A 489 0.05 3.57 24.54
C ILE A 489 -1.13 2.94 25.28
N ASP A 490 -0.83 2.15 26.32
CA ASP A 490 -1.80 1.52 27.23
C ASP A 490 -2.92 0.71 26.56
N ASN A 491 -2.68 0.14 25.36
CA ASN A 491 -3.67 -0.66 24.64
C ASN A 491 -3.07 -1.98 24.10
N GLN A 492 -3.21 -3.05 24.89
CA GLN A 492 -2.67 -4.37 24.52
C GLN A 492 -3.37 -4.98 23.29
N ALA A 493 -4.69 -4.79 23.16
CA ALA A 493 -5.45 -5.32 22.03
C ALA A 493 -5.03 -4.67 20.70
N ALA A 494 -4.81 -3.35 20.70
CA ALA A 494 -4.28 -2.63 19.55
C ALA A 494 -2.84 -3.07 19.23
N ASN A 495 -1.99 -3.22 20.25
CA ASN A 495 -0.61 -3.69 20.06
C ASN A 495 -0.54 -5.10 19.47
N ALA A 496 -1.48 -5.99 19.78
CA ALA A 496 -1.56 -7.31 19.15
C ALA A 496 -1.82 -7.24 17.63
N MET A 497 -2.42 -6.15 17.12
CA MET A 497 -2.67 -5.93 15.69
C MET A 497 -1.51 -5.27 14.93
N LEU A 498 -0.44 -4.86 15.64
CA LEU A 498 0.79 -4.35 15.00
C LEU A 498 1.56 -5.45 14.26
N SER A 499 1.26 -6.72 14.57
CA SER A 499 1.78 -7.91 13.91
C SER A 499 0.64 -8.89 13.61
N ARG A 500 0.98 -10.12 13.24
CA ARG A 500 0.03 -11.21 13.00
C ARG A 500 0.60 -12.54 13.46
N GLU A 501 -0.27 -13.53 13.59
CA GLU A 501 0.17 -14.92 13.61
C GLU A 501 0.66 -15.31 12.21
N TYR A 502 1.92 -15.74 12.15
CA TYR A 502 2.56 -16.25 10.96
C TYR A 502 2.48 -17.77 10.94
N ARG A 503 2.37 -18.36 9.75
CA ARG A 503 2.57 -19.80 9.58
C ARG A 503 4.05 -20.16 9.77
N ASP A 504 4.31 -21.32 10.34
CA ASP A 504 5.66 -21.85 10.52
C ASP A 504 6.48 -21.79 9.22
N GLY A 505 7.65 -21.14 9.29
CA GLY A 505 8.56 -20.93 8.17
C GLY A 505 8.25 -19.73 7.29
N TYR A 506 7.25 -18.93 7.63
CA TYR A 506 6.86 -17.68 6.95
C TYR A 506 6.86 -16.47 7.89
N GLU A 507 7.61 -16.54 8.98
CA GLU A 507 7.69 -15.49 9.97
C GLU A 507 8.43 -14.27 9.39
N VAL A 508 7.85 -13.09 9.57
CA VAL A 508 8.59 -11.85 9.32
C VAL A 508 9.40 -11.52 10.58
N PRO A 509 10.74 -11.51 10.49
CA PRO A 509 11.61 -11.32 11.65
C PRO A 509 11.45 -9.93 12.31
N ASP A 510 11.77 -9.84 13.61
CA ASP A 510 11.83 -8.56 14.32
C ASP A 510 12.89 -7.64 13.70
N ALA A 511 12.58 -6.35 13.60
CA ALA A 511 13.50 -5.36 13.03
C ALA A 511 14.86 -5.25 13.74
N LYS A 512 14.96 -5.68 15.01
CA LYS A 512 16.23 -5.75 15.76
C LYS A 512 17.10 -6.96 15.36
N ASP A 513 16.47 -8.02 14.84
CA ASP A 513 17.12 -9.28 14.47
C ASP A 513 17.47 -9.30 12.98
N VAL A 514 16.72 -8.52 12.19
CA VAL A 514 16.94 -8.32 10.76
C VAL A 514 18.18 -7.57 10.48
#